data_AF-A0A9W7AY08-F1
#
_entry.id   AF-A0A9W7AY08-F1
#
_cell.length_a   1.000
_cell.length_b   1.000
_cell.length_c   1.000
_cell.angle_alpha   90.00
_cell.angle_beta   90.00
_cell.angle_gamma   90.00
#
_symmetry.space_group_name_H-M   'P 1'
#
loop_
_entity.id
_entity.type
_entity.pdbx_description
1 polymer ?
#
loop_
_entity_poly.entity_id
_entity_poly.type
_entity_poly.pdbx_seq_one_letter_code
_entity_poly.pdbx_strand_id
1 'polypeptide(L)'
;MGLLLGSGITLTASSYAGVVKFLTIFPLLVLGANVGNVLFVKSAISNQLITMLPVPVEKVPALVIIAMVILSVATGIFVIIFVNIFAGGYDNSLPRKVKGPALADSYPALFRLQSAHNNTIECLAMVTACFWAATTHSLDAQLFAKLALSVLASRLLYVVVYVLDEDFLRTSCYILAIAGMTDIAIGAVFPETLSKYD
;
A
#
# COMPACT_ATOMS: atom_id res chain seq x y z
N MET A 1 -20.32 27.66 -8.16
CA MET A 1 -19.36 27.29 -9.23
C MET A 1 -17.93 27.64 -8.80
N GLY A 2 -17.43 26.98 -7.75
CA GLY A 2 -16.11 27.24 -7.16
C GLY A 2 -15.50 26.04 -6.42
N LEU A 3 -16.08 24.84 -6.61
CA LEU A 3 -15.66 23.61 -5.91
C LEU A 3 -14.39 22.98 -6.51
N LEU A 4 -13.95 23.44 -7.69
CA LEU A 4 -12.83 22.88 -8.46
C LEU A 4 -11.68 23.89 -8.69
N LEU A 5 -11.76 25.12 -8.18
CA LEU A 5 -10.82 26.20 -8.51
C LEU A 5 -9.73 26.45 -7.44
N GLY A 6 -9.66 25.61 -6.40
CA GLY A 6 -8.48 25.57 -5.52
C GLY A 6 -7.44 24.64 -6.15
N SER A 7 -6.40 25.23 -6.70
CA SER A 7 -5.27 24.61 -7.42
C SER A 7 -4.66 23.40 -6.69
N GLY A 8 -4.94 22.19 -7.20
CA GLY A 8 -4.28 20.93 -6.82
C GLY A 8 -5.25 19.74 -6.73
N ILE A 9 -4.79 18.53 -7.10
CA ILE A 9 -5.50 17.26 -6.83
C ILE A 9 -5.25 16.85 -5.36
N THR A 10 -5.30 17.82 -4.45
CA THR A 10 -5.12 17.56 -3.02
C THR A 10 -6.46 17.06 -2.47
N LEU A 11 -6.42 15.85 -1.89
CA LEU A 11 -7.52 15.12 -1.28
C LEU A 11 -7.68 15.42 0.22
N THR A 12 -7.06 16.50 0.72
CA THR A 12 -7.13 16.88 2.14
C THR A 12 -8.58 17.10 2.60
N ALA A 13 -9.05 16.23 3.49
CA ALA A 13 -10.40 16.25 4.06
C ALA A 13 -10.53 17.23 5.24
N SER A 14 -9.80 18.35 5.24
CA SER A 14 -9.89 19.38 6.29
C SER A 14 -11.21 20.17 6.26
N SER A 15 -12.05 19.92 5.24
CA SER A 15 -13.37 20.51 5.08
C SER A 15 -14.33 19.55 4.37
N TYR A 16 -15.64 19.82 4.47
CA TYR A 16 -16.68 19.11 3.70
C TYR A 16 -16.38 19.05 2.20
N ALA A 17 -15.77 20.10 1.63
CA ALA A 17 -15.38 20.13 0.23
C ALA A 17 -14.32 19.07 -0.12
N GLY A 18 -13.37 18.80 0.78
CA GLY A 18 -12.36 17.75 0.61
C GLY A 18 -12.98 16.36 0.59
N VAL A 19 -13.94 16.09 1.49
CA VAL A 19 -14.69 14.83 1.52
C VAL A 19 -15.49 14.62 0.23
N VAL A 20 -16.20 15.65 -0.24
CA VAL A 20 -16.96 15.57 -1.50
C VAL A 20 -16.05 15.32 -2.71
N LYS A 21 -14.90 16.01 -2.78
CA LYS A 21 -13.89 15.76 -3.83
C LYS A 21 -13.40 14.31 -3.80
N PHE A 22 -13.04 13.80 -2.62
CA PHE A 22 -12.61 12.42 -2.46
C PHE A 22 -13.69 11.43 -2.93
N LEU A 23 -14.93 11.57 -2.45
CA LEU A 23 -16.04 10.68 -2.83
C LEU A 23 -16.33 10.73 -4.33
N THR A 24 -16.14 11.88 -4.98
CA THR A 24 -16.33 12.04 -6.42
C THR A 24 -15.23 11.33 -7.23
N ILE A 25 -13.98 11.39 -6.75
CA ILE A 25 -12.82 10.81 -7.44
C ILE A 25 -12.63 9.33 -7.09
N PHE A 26 -13.10 8.88 -5.93
CA PHE A 26 -12.87 7.52 -5.42
C PHE A 26 -13.32 6.40 -6.38
N PRO A 27 -14.50 6.46 -7.02
CA PRO A 27 -14.88 5.45 -8.02
C PRO A 27 -13.89 5.38 -9.20
N LEU A 28 -13.37 6.52 -9.65
CA LEU A 28 -12.37 6.59 -10.71
C LEU A 28 -11.03 6.01 -10.26
N LEU A 29 -10.64 6.21 -9.01
CA LEU A 29 -9.45 5.59 -8.42
C LEU A 29 -9.59 4.07 -8.32
N VAL A 30 -10.76 3.57 -7.92
CA VAL A 30 -11.04 2.13 -7.87
C VAL A 30 -11.01 1.52 -9.28
N LEU A 31 -11.61 2.17 -10.26
CA LEU A 31 -11.55 1.74 -11.66
C LEU A 31 -10.10 1.76 -12.17
N GLY A 32 -9.37 2.85 -11.93
CA GLY A 32 -7.98 3.00 -12.30
C GLY A 32 -7.09 1.94 -11.65
N ALA A 33 -7.33 1.60 -10.39
CA ALA A 33 -6.63 0.53 -9.68
C ALA A 33 -6.90 -0.85 -10.30
N ASN A 34 -8.16 -1.15 -10.64
CA ASN A 34 -8.53 -2.39 -11.31
C ASN A 34 -7.85 -2.52 -12.68
N VAL A 35 -7.94 -1.47 -13.50
CA VAL A 35 -7.26 -1.41 -14.81
C VAL A 35 -5.75 -1.51 -14.63
N GLY A 36 -5.17 -0.83 -13.64
CA GLY A 36 -3.75 -0.88 -13.32
C GLY A 36 -3.27 -2.30 -13.00
N ASN A 37 -4.01 -3.06 -12.18
CA ASN A 37 -3.69 -4.45 -11.90
C ASN A 37 -3.81 -5.33 -13.16
N VAL A 38 -4.84 -5.16 -13.98
CA VAL A 38 -4.99 -5.90 -15.25
C VAL A 38 -3.82 -5.62 -16.19
N LEU A 39 -3.48 -4.35 -16.38
CA LEU A 39 -2.35 -3.94 -17.23
C LEU A 39 -1.03 -4.49 -16.69
N PHE A 40 -0.80 -4.43 -15.37
CA PHE A 40 0.40 -5.00 -14.77
C PHE A 40 0.47 -6.52 -14.98
N VAL A 41 -0.58 -7.27 -14.64
CA VAL A 41 -0.63 -8.74 -14.77
C VAL A 41 -0.42 -9.19 -16.22
N LYS A 42 -0.96 -8.46 -17.19
CA LYS A 42 -0.81 -8.75 -18.62
C LYS A 42 0.51 -8.24 -19.21
N SER A 43 1.23 -7.36 -18.51
CA SER A 43 2.47 -6.77 -19.02
C SER A 43 3.63 -7.77 -19.06
N ALA A 44 4.55 -7.56 -20.00
CA ALA A 44 5.83 -8.27 -20.06
C ALA A 44 6.69 -8.03 -18.81
N ILE A 45 6.55 -6.86 -18.17
CA ILE A 45 7.28 -6.50 -16.95
C ILE A 45 6.93 -7.47 -15.81
N SER A 46 5.65 -7.84 -15.64
CA SER A 46 5.27 -8.80 -14.59
C SER A 46 5.92 -10.17 -14.78
N ASN A 47 6.00 -10.64 -16.03
CA ASN A 47 6.67 -11.90 -16.36
C ASN A 47 8.17 -11.81 -16.09
N GLN A 48 8.81 -10.72 -16.50
CA GLN A 48 10.24 -10.48 -16.24
C GLN A 48 10.54 -10.46 -14.74
N LEU A 49 9.73 -9.73 -13.95
CA LEU A 49 9.90 -9.66 -12.50
C LEU A 49 9.84 -11.05 -11.86
N ILE A 50 8.88 -11.90 -12.24
CA ILE A 50 8.80 -13.27 -11.74
C ILE A 50 10.06 -14.06 -12.09
N THR A 51 10.55 -13.97 -13.33
CA THR A 51 11.77 -14.69 -13.75
C THR A 51 13.05 -14.20 -13.07
N MET A 52 13.07 -12.96 -12.56
CA MET A 52 14.21 -12.39 -11.84
C MET A 52 14.25 -12.78 -10.37
N LEU A 53 13.15 -13.32 -9.80
CA LEU A 53 13.10 -13.71 -8.41
C LEU A 53 13.86 -15.02 -8.17
N PRO A 54 14.60 -15.16 -7.05
CA PRO A 54 15.39 -16.34 -6.75
C PRO A 54 14.54 -17.51 -6.21
N VAL A 55 13.24 -17.53 -6.49
CA VAL A 55 12.29 -18.53 -5.99
C VAL A 55 11.34 -18.98 -7.10
N PRO A 56 10.85 -20.24 -7.06
CA PRO A 56 9.77 -20.69 -7.92
C PRO A 56 8.51 -19.83 -7.81
N VAL A 57 7.70 -19.76 -8.87
CA VAL A 57 6.52 -18.89 -8.95
C VAL A 57 5.53 -19.13 -7.81
N GLU A 58 5.36 -20.39 -7.40
CA GLU A 58 4.45 -20.81 -6.34
C GLU A 58 4.88 -20.28 -4.96
N LYS A 59 6.16 -19.91 -4.81
CA LYS A 59 6.72 -19.35 -3.57
C LYS A 59 6.78 -17.82 -3.57
N VAL A 60 6.47 -17.17 -4.68
CA VAL A 60 6.49 -15.69 -4.79
C VAL A 60 5.54 -15.03 -3.78
N PRO A 61 4.29 -15.50 -3.57
CA PRO A 61 3.42 -14.90 -2.54
C PRO A 61 4.01 -14.97 -1.13
N ALA A 62 4.66 -16.07 -0.77
CA ALA A 62 5.34 -16.19 0.53
C ALA A 62 6.51 -15.21 0.66
N LEU A 63 7.31 -15.05 -0.40
CA LEU A 63 8.38 -14.05 -0.45
C LEU A 63 7.82 -12.62 -0.27
N VAL A 64 6.68 -12.31 -0.88
CA VAL A 64 6.00 -11.01 -0.74
C VAL A 64 5.56 -10.76 0.71
N ILE A 65 4.98 -11.74 1.40
CA ILE A 65 4.64 -11.62 2.83
C ILE A 65 5.88 -11.31 3.67
N ILE A 66 6.97 -12.05 3.45
CA ILE A 66 8.24 -11.81 4.14
C ILE A 66 8.75 -10.39 3.88
N ALA A 67 8.72 -9.94 2.63
CA ALA A 67 9.12 -8.58 2.26
C ALA A 67 8.23 -7.51 2.94
N MET A 68 6.93 -7.73 3.04
CA MET A 68 6.00 -6.83 3.75
C MET A 68 6.27 -6.76 5.26
N VAL A 69 6.64 -7.89 5.89
CA VAL A 69 7.10 -7.91 7.29
C VAL A 69 8.37 -7.09 7.45
N ILE A 70 9.37 -7.30 6.58
CA ILE A 70 10.62 -6.54 6.59
C ILE A 70 10.33 -5.05 6.40
N LEU A 71 9.46 -4.67 5.47
CA LEU A 71 9.05 -3.28 5.24
C LEU A 71 8.41 -2.66 6.49
N SER A 72 7.52 -3.40 7.16
CA SER A 72 6.89 -2.97 8.41
C SER A 72 7.94 -2.71 9.50
N VAL A 73 8.87 -3.65 9.72
CA VAL A 73 9.93 -3.50 10.72
C VAL A 73 10.87 -2.35 10.36
N ALA A 74 11.32 -2.28 9.10
CA ALA A 74 12.25 -1.26 8.62
C ALA A 74 11.67 0.16 8.79
N THR A 75 10.42 0.39 8.37
CA THR A 75 9.76 1.69 8.55
C THR A 75 9.66 2.08 10.02
N GLY A 76 9.38 1.14 10.92
CA GLY A 76 9.33 1.39 12.37
C GLY A 76 10.69 1.73 12.98
N ILE A 77 11.73 0.98 12.61
CA ILE A 77 13.12 1.20 13.07
C ILE A 77 13.63 2.56 12.57
N PHE A 78 13.42 2.90 11.29
CA PHE A 78 13.87 4.17 10.75
C PHE A 78 13.22 5.37 11.47
N VAL A 79 11.94 5.30 11.83
CA VAL A 79 11.33 6.35 12.67
C VAL A 79 12.07 6.50 14.00
N ILE A 80 12.37 5.39 14.69
CA ILE A 80 13.05 5.43 15.98
C ILE A 80 14.44 6.06 15.85
N ILE A 81 15.22 5.61 14.85
CA ILE A 81 16.57 6.14 14.58
C ILE A 81 16.51 7.64 14.31
N PHE A 82 15.63 8.07 13.39
CA PHE A 82 15.56 9.48 13.01
C PHE A 82 14.98 10.37 14.11
N VAL A 83 14.02 9.90 14.88
CA VAL A 83 13.56 10.63 16.08
C VAL A 83 14.70 10.79 17.07
N ASN A 84 15.52 9.76 17.30
CA ASN A 84 16.67 9.86 18.19
C ASN A 84 17.70 10.88 17.69
N ILE A 85 17.99 10.89 16.38
CA ILE A 85 18.96 11.81 15.77
C ILE A 85 18.44 13.25 15.75
N PHE A 86 17.18 13.46 15.36
CA PHE A 86 16.66 14.79 15.09
C PHE A 86 15.90 15.42 16.26
N ALA A 87 15.14 14.64 17.03
CA ALA A 87 14.29 15.13 18.12
C ALA A 87 14.94 15.06 19.51
N GLY A 88 16.25 14.80 19.59
CA GLY A 88 17.01 14.88 20.84
C GLY A 88 16.89 13.66 21.76
N GLY A 89 16.47 12.51 21.25
CA GLY A 89 16.44 11.24 21.97
C GLY A 89 15.14 10.46 21.80
N TYR A 90 15.23 9.13 21.89
CA TYR A 90 14.06 8.25 21.91
C TYR A 90 13.87 7.59 23.29
N ASP A 91 12.82 7.98 24.00
CA ASP A 91 12.46 7.39 25.30
C ASP A 91 11.56 6.15 25.12
N ASN A 92 12.15 4.97 25.38
CA ASN A 92 11.46 3.68 25.33
C ASN A 92 10.43 3.49 26.47
N SER A 93 10.47 4.29 27.54
CA SER A 93 9.47 4.24 28.61
C SER A 93 8.16 4.93 28.20
N LEU A 94 8.22 5.88 27.25
CA LEU A 94 7.07 6.65 26.76
C LEU A 94 7.04 6.77 25.21
N PRO A 95 7.12 5.66 24.46
CA PRO A 95 7.34 5.68 23.01
C PRO A 95 6.22 6.38 22.22
N ARG A 96 4.99 6.33 22.72
CA ARG A 96 3.83 7.00 22.10
C ARG A 96 3.84 8.51 22.28
N LYS A 97 4.41 9.00 23.39
CA LYS A 97 4.53 10.44 23.65
C LYS A 97 5.54 11.07 22.69
N VAL A 98 6.66 10.38 22.48
CA VAL A 98 7.73 10.81 21.56
C VAL A 98 7.25 10.82 20.10
N LYS A 99 6.33 9.92 19.73
CA LYS A 99 5.71 9.83 18.40
C LYS A 99 4.36 10.56 18.31
N GLY A 100 4.09 11.50 19.23
CA GLY A 100 2.83 12.23 19.34
C GLY A 100 2.69 13.42 18.38
N PRO A 101 1.66 14.27 18.56
CA PRO A 101 1.36 15.40 17.68
C PRO A 101 2.53 16.39 17.49
N ALA A 102 3.35 16.60 18.52
CA ALA A 102 4.52 17.47 18.45
C ALA A 102 5.55 17.03 17.38
N LEU A 103 5.57 15.74 17.02
CA LEU A 103 6.42 15.24 15.93
C LEU A 103 5.92 15.73 14.56
N ALA A 104 4.60 15.92 14.40
CA ALA A 104 4.01 16.43 13.16
C ALA A 104 4.42 17.89 12.91
N ASP A 105 4.49 18.70 13.97
CA ASP A 105 4.85 20.11 13.87
C ASP A 105 6.35 20.31 13.60
N SER A 106 7.20 19.59 14.35
CA SER A 106 8.66 19.77 14.28
C SER A 106 9.34 18.96 13.17
N TYR A 107 8.83 17.77 12.86
CA TYR A 107 9.42 16.85 11.89
C TYR A 107 8.34 16.13 11.05
N PRO A 108 7.58 16.87 10.21
CA PRO A 108 6.41 16.35 9.50
C PRO A 108 6.71 15.10 8.66
N ALA A 109 7.89 15.04 8.02
CA ALA A 109 8.30 13.86 7.25
C ALA A 109 8.46 12.59 8.11
N LEU A 110 8.95 12.72 9.36
CA LEU A 110 9.08 11.60 10.30
C LEU A 110 7.72 11.17 10.83
N PHE A 111 6.83 12.12 11.11
CA PHE A 111 5.45 11.82 11.49
C PHE A 111 4.71 11.08 10.36
N ARG A 112 4.93 11.49 9.11
CA ARG A 112 4.42 10.80 7.91
C ARG A 112 4.99 9.40 7.75
N LEU A 113 6.30 9.20 7.98
CA LEU A 113 6.90 7.86 7.99
C LEU A 113 6.30 6.97 9.08
N GLN A 114 6.08 7.49 10.29
CA GLN A 114 5.41 6.77 11.37
C GLN A 114 3.96 6.39 11.00
N SER A 115 3.27 7.27 10.30
CA SER A 115 1.92 6.98 9.79
C SER A 115 1.94 5.91 8.70
N ALA A 116 2.93 5.95 7.80
CA ALA A 116 3.14 4.92 6.78
C ALA A 116 3.48 3.55 7.39
N HIS A 117 4.26 3.52 8.47
CA HIS A 117 4.54 2.31 9.26
C HIS A 117 3.26 1.70 9.83
N ASN A 118 2.44 2.50 10.52
CA ASN A 118 1.16 2.05 11.09
C ASN A 118 0.25 1.46 10.00
N ASN A 119 0.12 2.16 8.86
CA ASN A 119 -0.67 1.67 7.74
C ASN A 119 -0.09 0.40 7.10
N THR A 120 1.23 0.20 7.15
CA THR A 120 1.87 -1.03 6.67
C THR A 120 1.58 -2.22 7.58
N ILE A 121 1.50 -2.02 8.90
CA ILE A 121 1.04 -3.04 9.86
C ILE A 121 -0.41 -3.43 9.58
N GLU A 122 -1.30 -2.45 9.40
CA GLU A 122 -2.71 -2.70 9.05
C GLU A 122 -2.83 -3.48 7.73
N CYS A 123 -2.05 -3.06 6.72
CA CYS A 123 -2.00 -3.74 5.44
C CYS A 123 -1.51 -5.18 5.58
N LEU A 124 -0.51 -5.45 6.41
CA LEU A 124 0.02 -6.79 6.63
C LEU A 124 -1.06 -7.75 7.15
N ALA A 125 -1.93 -7.29 8.06
CA ALA A 125 -3.06 -8.09 8.53
C ALA A 125 -4.04 -8.45 7.41
N MET A 126 -4.36 -7.49 6.54
CA MET A 126 -5.25 -7.69 5.38
C MET A 126 -4.62 -8.64 4.34
N VAL A 127 -3.36 -8.41 3.95
CA VAL A 127 -2.64 -9.24 2.97
C VAL A 127 -2.58 -10.69 3.46
N THR A 128 -2.27 -10.91 4.74
CA THR A 128 -2.16 -12.26 5.32
C THR A 128 -3.46 -13.04 5.18
N ALA A 129 -4.61 -12.41 5.49
CA ALA A 129 -5.92 -13.05 5.34
C ALA A 129 -6.24 -13.37 3.87
N CYS A 130 -5.95 -12.43 2.95
CA CYS A 130 -6.19 -12.62 1.53
C CYS A 130 -5.33 -13.74 0.94
N PHE A 131 -4.05 -13.81 1.33
CA PHE A 131 -3.11 -14.81 0.84
C PHE A 131 -3.40 -16.19 1.40
N TRP A 132 -3.89 -16.26 2.64
CA TRP A 132 -4.41 -17.49 3.22
C TRP A 132 -5.59 -18.02 2.39
N ALA A 133 -6.59 -17.19 2.08
CA ALA A 133 -7.72 -17.59 1.24
C ALA A 133 -7.29 -18.10 -0.14
N ALA A 134 -6.38 -17.38 -0.82
CA ALA A 134 -5.85 -17.79 -2.11
C ALA A 134 -5.10 -19.13 -2.07
N THR A 135 -4.39 -19.40 -0.98
CA THR A 135 -3.69 -20.67 -0.76
C THR A 135 -4.69 -21.79 -0.49
N THR A 136 -5.68 -21.55 0.36
CA THR A 136 -6.71 -22.54 0.73
C THR A 136 -7.57 -22.96 -0.46
N HIS A 137 -7.85 -22.02 -1.37
CA HIS A 137 -8.66 -22.28 -2.56
C HIS A 137 -7.84 -22.51 -3.83
N SER A 138 -6.52 -22.69 -3.73
CA SER A 138 -5.62 -23.02 -4.84
C SER A 138 -5.75 -22.08 -6.05
N LEU A 139 -5.71 -20.76 -5.79
CA LEU A 139 -5.66 -19.76 -6.86
C LEU A 139 -4.48 -20.06 -7.80
N ASP A 140 -4.66 -19.81 -9.10
CA ASP A 140 -3.61 -20.00 -10.10
C ASP A 140 -2.29 -19.33 -9.66
N ALA A 141 -1.21 -20.12 -9.66
CA ALA A 141 0.06 -19.71 -9.07
C ALA A 141 0.68 -18.50 -9.80
N GLN A 142 0.54 -18.46 -11.13
CA GLN A 142 1.09 -17.38 -11.95
C GLN A 142 0.35 -16.07 -11.66
N LEU A 143 -0.99 -16.10 -11.67
CA LEU A 143 -1.81 -14.94 -11.37
C LEU A 143 -1.60 -14.46 -9.93
N PHE A 144 -1.57 -15.38 -8.96
CA PHE A 144 -1.33 -15.04 -7.56
C PHE A 144 0.05 -14.38 -7.36
N ALA A 145 1.11 -14.92 -7.97
CA ALA A 145 2.44 -14.33 -7.93
C ALA A 145 2.45 -12.90 -8.49
N LYS A 146 1.79 -12.67 -9.63
CA LYS A 146 1.73 -11.33 -10.26
C LYS A 146 0.95 -10.34 -9.41
N LEU A 147 -0.22 -10.71 -8.91
CA LEU A 147 -1.01 -9.82 -8.05
C LEU A 147 -0.28 -9.53 -6.73
N ALA A 148 0.40 -10.53 -6.14
CA ALA A 148 1.22 -10.34 -4.95
C ALA A 148 2.37 -9.34 -5.21
N LEU A 149 3.03 -9.41 -6.37
CA LEU A 149 4.05 -8.43 -6.75
C LEU A 149 3.48 -7.03 -6.97
N SER A 150 2.29 -6.91 -7.56
CA SER A 150 1.59 -5.63 -7.69
C SER A 150 1.32 -5.00 -6.32
N VAL A 151 0.85 -5.80 -5.35
CA VAL A 151 0.64 -5.37 -3.97
C VAL A 151 1.97 -4.90 -3.37
N LEU A 152 3.05 -5.68 -3.45
CA LEU A 152 4.34 -5.29 -2.89
C LEU A 152 4.87 -3.99 -3.51
N ALA A 153 4.84 -3.86 -4.84
CA ALA A 153 5.30 -2.66 -5.54
C ALA A 153 4.49 -1.42 -5.12
N SER A 154 3.16 -1.55 -5.04
CA SER A 154 2.28 -0.49 -4.59
C SER A 154 2.57 -0.07 -3.15
N ARG A 155 2.90 -1.02 -2.27
CA ARG A 155 3.22 -0.75 -0.86
C ARG A 155 4.60 -0.12 -0.66
N LEU A 156 5.60 -0.52 -1.45
CA LEU A 156 6.90 0.15 -1.48
C LEU A 156 6.76 1.61 -1.92
N LEU A 157 6.04 1.84 -3.03
CA LEU A 157 5.79 3.19 -3.53
C LEU A 157 4.97 4.01 -2.53
N TYR A 158 3.94 3.42 -1.92
CA TYR A 158 3.09 4.05 -0.90
C TYR A 158 3.90 4.70 0.22
N VAL A 159 4.89 3.99 0.78
CA VAL A 159 5.73 4.52 1.87
C VAL A 159 6.49 5.76 1.40
N VAL A 160 7.08 5.70 0.21
CA VAL A 160 7.84 6.83 -0.37
C VAL A 160 6.94 8.05 -0.56
N VAL A 161 5.82 7.89 -1.26
CA VAL A 161 4.89 9.00 -1.54
C VAL A 161 4.24 9.54 -0.27
N TYR A 162 4.07 8.71 0.78
CA TYR A 162 3.59 9.18 2.07
C TYR A 162 4.58 10.16 2.69
N VAL A 163 5.88 9.84 2.71
CA VAL A 163 6.91 10.72 3.28
C VAL A 163 6.99 12.05 2.51
N LEU A 164 6.86 11.98 1.18
CA LEU A 164 6.87 13.13 0.26
C LEU A 164 5.59 14.00 0.31
N ASP A 165 4.56 13.58 1.05
CA ASP A 165 3.26 14.27 1.17
C ASP A 165 2.41 14.32 -0.09
N GLU A 166 2.61 13.38 -1.01
CA GLU A 166 1.84 13.30 -2.25
C GLU A 166 0.54 12.52 -2.03
N ASP A 167 -0.50 13.20 -1.56
CA ASP A 167 -1.74 12.59 -1.07
C ASP A 167 -2.55 11.81 -2.11
N PHE A 168 -2.63 12.31 -3.34
CA PHE A 168 -3.30 11.63 -4.46
C PHE A 168 -2.56 10.34 -4.85
N LEU A 169 -1.23 10.40 -5.00
CA LEU A 169 -0.42 9.24 -5.34
C LEU A 169 -0.43 8.22 -4.21
N ARG A 170 -0.33 8.67 -2.96
CA ARG A 170 -0.48 7.84 -1.76
C ARG A 170 -1.80 7.07 -1.78
N THR A 171 -2.90 7.79 -1.97
CA THR A 171 -4.24 7.18 -2.04
C THR A 171 -4.35 6.20 -3.20
N SER A 172 -3.80 6.54 -4.36
CA SER A 172 -3.79 5.67 -5.54
C SER A 172 -3.02 4.37 -5.30
N CYS A 173 -1.83 4.43 -4.69
CA CYS A 173 -1.05 3.26 -4.31
C CYS A 173 -1.78 2.38 -3.29
N TYR A 174 -2.47 3.01 -2.32
CA TYR A 174 -3.29 2.29 -1.35
C TYR A 174 -4.41 1.52 -2.04
N ILE A 175 -5.21 2.20 -2.87
CA ILE A 175 -6.36 1.58 -3.57
C ILE A 175 -5.88 0.50 -4.54
N LEU A 176 -4.74 0.68 -5.22
CA LEU A 176 -4.15 -0.34 -6.09
C LEU A 176 -3.81 -1.63 -5.33
N ALA A 177 -3.21 -1.49 -4.14
CA ALA A 177 -2.94 -2.62 -3.25
C ALA A 177 -4.23 -3.28 -2.73
N ILE A 178 -5.23 -2.49 -2.31
CA ILE A 178 -6.54 -3.01 -1.87
C ILE A 178 -7.23 -3.79 -3.00
N ALA A 179 -7.24 -3.25 -4.22
CA ALA A 179 -7.81 -3.92 -5.38
C ALA A 179 -7.10 -5.24 -5.65
N GLY A 180 -5.76 -5.27 -5.62
CA GLY A 180 -4.99 -6.50 -5.84
C GLY A 180 -5.25 -7.56 -4.77
N MET A 181 -5.35 -7.16 -3.50
CA MET A 181 -5.73 -8.06 -2.41
C MET A 181 -7.16 -8.59 -2.56
N THR A 182 -8.08 -7.73 -3.02
CA THR A 182 -9.47 -8.11 -3.27
C THR A 182 -9.55 -9.13 -4.40
N ASP A 183 -8.81 -8.91 -5.49
CA ASP A 183 -8.73 -9.85 -6.61
C ASP A 183 -8.14 -11.20 -6.16
N ILE A 184 -7.12 -11.19 -5.30
CA ILE A 184 -6.56 -12.41 -4.70
C ILE A 184 -7.60 -13.14 -3.84
N ALA A 185 -8.23 -12.46 -2.89
CA ALA A 185 -9.12 -13.11 -1.93
C ALA A 185 -10.46 -13.54 -2.55
N ILE A 186 -11.13 -12.61 -3.26
CA ILE A 186 -12.42 -12.88 -3.90
C ILE A 186 -12.22 -13.79 -5.08
N GLY A 187 -11.20 -13.57 -5.92
CA GLY A 187 -10.96 -14.41 -7.09
C GLY A 187 -10.58 -15.85 -6.74
N ALA A 188 -10.00 -16.08 -5.57
CA ALA A 188 -9.79 -17.43 -5.06
C ALA A 188 -11.10 -18.14 -4.72
N VAL A 189 -12.10 -17.43 -4.21
CA VAL A 189 -13.41 -18.00 -3.83
C VAL A 189 -14.38 -18.03 -5.01
N PHE A 190 -14.30 -17.04 -5.91
CA PHE A 190 -15.18 -16.80 -7.05
C PHE A 190 -14.33 -16.56 -8.32
N PRO A 191 -13.79 -17.63 -8.93
CA PRO A 191 -12.84 -17.52 -10.05
C PRO A 191 -13.36 -16.76 -11.27
N GLU A 192 -14.68 -16.73 -11.48
CA GLU A 192 -15.31 -15.99 -12.58
C GLU A 192 -14.99 -14.49 -12.57
N THR A 193 -14.71 -13.93 -11.38
CA THR A 193 -14.33 -12.52 -11.20
C THR A 193 -12.95 -12.20 -11.78
N LEU A 194 -12.14 -13.23 -12.08
CA LEU A 194 -10.79 -13.12 -12.62
C LEU A 194 -10.72 -13.16 -14.14
N SER A 195 -11.84 -13.34 -14.84
CA SER A 195 -11.91 -13.34 -16.32
C SER A 195 -11.32 -12.09 -17.00
N LYS A 196 -11.20 -10.98 -16.25
CA LYS A 196 -10.49 -9.76 -16.71
C LYS A 196 -8.98 -9.96 -16.96
N TYR A 197 -8.39 -11.02 -16.42
CA TYR A 197 -6.97 -11.36 -16.56
C TYR A 197 -6.67 -12.30 -17.73
N ASP A 198 -7.69 -12.89 -18.35
CA ASP A 198 -7.58 -13.77 -19.52
C ASP A 198 -7.06 -13.05 -20.77
#